data_AF-A0A6A6I738-F1
#
_entry.id   AF-A0A6A6I738-F1
#
_cell.length_a   1.000
_cell.length_b   1.000
_cell.length_c   1.000
_cell.angle_alpha   90.00
_cell.angle_beta   90.00
_cell.angle_gamma   90.00
#
_symmetry.space_group_name_H-M   'P 1'
#
loop_
_entity.id
_entity.type
_entity.pdbx_description
1 polymer ?
#
loop_
_entity_poly.entity_id
_entity_poly.type
_entity_poly.pdbx_seq_one_letter_code
_entity_poly.pdbx_strand_id
1 'polypeptide(L)' 'MRHPAAPTIIAVLLGFLGLLWLWGTLRDDGHHEGNPHPDDVPKKEDVRRVYGAGGGENEDDAKREESAQ' A
#
# COMPACT_ATOMS: atom_id res chain seq x y z
N MET A 1 -19.33 5.44 42.41
CA MET A 1 -19.95 6.75 42.10
C MET A 1 -19.91 6.92 40.60
N ARG A 2 -21.07 7.12 39.95
CA ARG A 2 -21.16 7.23 38.49
C ARG A 2 -20.53 8.58 38.10
N HIS A 3 -19.55 8.59 37.22
CA HIS A 3 -18.88 9.83 36.83
C HIS A 3 -19.86 10.68 36.00
N PRO A 4 -20.28 11.87 36.45
CA PRO A 4 -21.30 12.66 35.76
C PRO A 4 -20.84 13.13 34.37
N ALA A 5 -19.54 13.19 34.13
CA ALA A 5 -18.94 13.58 32.86
C ALA A 5 -18.81 12.45 31.83
N ALA A 6 -19.00 11.18 32.22
CA ALA A 6 -18.88 10.05 31.31
C ALA A 6 -19.80 10.15 30.06
N PRO A 7 -21.11 10.46 30.19
CA PRO A 7 -21.98 10.53 29.01
C PRO A 7 -21.59 11.65 28.04
N THR A 8 -21.13 12.79 28.54
CA THR A 8 -20.68 13.92 27.70
C THR A 8 -19.40 13.57 26.95
N ILE A 9 -18.42 12.94 27.60
CA ILE A 9 -17.19 12.50 26.95
C ILE A 9 -17.50 11.50 25.84
N ILE A 10 -18.37 10.52 26.10
CA ILE A 10 -18.77 9.51 25.11
C ILE A 10 -19.44 10.18 23.90
N ALA A 11 -20.35 11.13 24.11
CA ALA A 11 -21.01 11.84 23.02
C ALA A 11 -20.01 12.61 22.13
N VAL A 12 -19.03 13.29 22.74
CA VAL A 12 -17.98 14.02 21.99
C VAL A 12 -17.11 13.05 21.20
N LEU A 13 -16.69 11.94 21.80
CA LEU A 13 -15.86 10.94 21.13
C LEU A 13 -16.59 10.30 19.94
N LEU A 14 -17.87 9.96 20.11
CA LEU A 14 -18.68 9.40 19.02
C LEU A 14 -18.92 10.41 17.89
N GLY A 15 -19.18 11.68 18.24
CA GLY A 15 -19.31 12.74 17.24
C GLY A 15 -18.01 12.97 16.46
N PHE A 16 -16.87 13.00 17.16
CA PHE A 16 -15.56 13.14 16.53
C PHE A 16 -15.21 11.93 15.65
N LEU A 17 -15.51 10.71 16.10
CA LEU A 17 -15.30 9.50 15.32
C LEU A 17 -16.14 9.50 14.04
N GLY A 18 -17.42 9.88 14.13
CA GLY A 18 -18.29 10.01 12.97
C GLY A 18 -17.79 11.05 11.97
N LEU A 19 -17.28 12.19 12.46
CA LEU A 19 -16.66 13.22 11.63
C LEU A 19 -15.43 12.69 10.88
N LEU A 20 -14.54 11.97 11.57
CA LEU A 20 -13.35 11.38 10.94
C LEU A 20 -13.71 10.35 9.88
N TRP A 21 -14.69 9.50 10.17
CA TRP A 21 -15.18 8.50 9.22
C TRP A 21 -15.75 9.17 7.98
N LEU A 22 -16.65 10.14 8.16
CA LEU A 22 -17.23 10.90 7.06
C LEU A 22 -16.15 11.62 6.24
N TRP A 23 -15.22 12.30 6.91
CA TRP A 23 -14.10 12.98 6.28
C TRP A 23 -13.20 12.04 5.46
N GLY A 24 -12.91 10.84 5.98
CA GLY A 24 -12.16 9.82 5.25
C GLY A 24 -12.91 9.28 4.03
N THR A 25 -14.24 9.13 4.11
CA THR A 25 -15.04 8.70 2.95
C THR A 25 -15.18 9.79 1.88
N LEU A 26 -15.15 11.06 2.26
CA LEU A 26 -15.22 12.19 1.32
C LEU A 26 -13.86 12.50 0.68
N ARG A 27 -12.76 12.26 1.39
CA ARG A 27 -11.41 12.29 0.84
C ARG A 27 -11.09 10.94 0.24
N ASP A 28 -11.79 10.61 -0.83
CA ASP A 28 -11.37 9.61 -1.81
C ASP A 28 -10.02 10.07 -2.41
N ASP A 29 -8.98 10.06 -1.57
CA ASP A 29 -7.59 10.24 -1.92
C ASP A 29 -7.31 9.01 -2.78
N GLY A 30 -7.39 9.25 -4.09
CA GLY A 30 -7.55 8.24 -5.12
C GLY A 30 -6.63 7.05 -4.92
N HIS A 31 -7.19 5.88 -5.25
CA HIS A 31 -6.49 4.62 -5.55
C HIS A 31 -4.98 4.74 -5.42
N HIS A 32 -4.39 4.08 -4.43
CA HIS A 32 -2.94 4.00 -4.24
C HIS A 32 -2.20 3.98 -5.58
N GLU A 33 -1.76 5.15 -6.05
CA GLU A 33 -1.04 5.32 -7.32
C GLU A 33 0.38 4.74 -7.21
N GLY A 34 0.68 4.03 -6.12
CA GLY A 34 1.94 3.35 -5.88
C GLY A 34 2.10 2.04 -6.65
N ASN A 35 1.03 1.47 -7.23
CA ASN A 35 1.15 0.32 -8.11
C ASN A 35 0.62 0.69 -9.51
N PRO A 36 1.52 1.07 -10.44
CA PRO A 36 1.14 1.34 -11.83
C PRO A 36 0.32 0.18 -12.38
N HIS A 37 -0.65 0.45 -13.27
CA HIS A 37 -1.35 -0.62 -13.95
C HIS A 37 -0.30 -1.50 -14.67
N PRO A 38 -0.47 -2.83 -14.73
CA PRO A 38 0.47 -3.70 -15.45
C PRO A 38 0.71 -3.30 -16.92
N ASP A 39 -0.16 -2.47 -17.49
CA ASP A 39 0.00 -1.87 -18.82
C ASP A 39 0.82 -0.55 -18.83
N ASP A 40 0.98 0.10 -17.68
CA ASP A 40 1.74 1.36 -17.51
C ASP A 40 3.21 1.10 -17.17
N VAL A 41 3.57 -0.12 -16.74
CA VAL A 41 4.95 -0.54 -16.54
C VAL A 41 5.51 -1.22 -17.79
N PRO A 42 6.69 -0.79 -18.28
CA PRO A 42 7.31 -1.44 -19.42
C PRO A 42 7.62 -2.90 -19.08
N LYS A 43 7.39 -3.80 -20.05
CA LYS A 43 7.68 -5.23 -19.88
C LYS A 43 9.16 -5.41 -19.56
N LYS A 44 9.46 -6.31 -18.62
CA LYS A 44 10.83 -6.61 -18.17
C LYS A 44 11.78 -6.92 -19.35
N GLU A 45 11.25 -7.55 -20.40
CA GLU A 45 11.97 -7.89 -21.63
C GLU A 45 12.38 -6.65 -22.43
N ASP A 46 11.51 -5.64 -22.51
CA ASP A 46 11.75 -4.39 -23.23
C ASP A 46 12.76 -3.51 -22.47
N VAL A 47 12.64 -3.45 -21.13
CA VAL A 47 13.63 -2.78 -20.26
C VAL A 47 15.01 -3.44 -20.41
N ARG A 48 15.08 -4.77 -20.42
CA ARG A 48 16.34 -5.52 -20.59
C ARG A 48 16.99 -5.29 -21.97
N ARG A 49 16.18 -5.15 -23.03
CA ARG A 49 16.67 -4.87 -24.39
C ARG A 49 17.23 -3.45 -24.53
N VAL A 50 16.59 -2.46 -23.91
CA VAL A 50 16.96 -1.04 -24.05
C VAL A 50 18.15 -0.67 -23.14
N TYR A 51 18.20 -1.21 -21.92
CA TYR A 51 19.21 -0.83 -20.91
C TYR A 51 20.38 -1.81 -20.75
N GLY A 52 20.47 -2.86 -21.57
CA GLY A 52 21.67 -3.69 -21.76
C GLY A 52 22.55 -3.94 -20.54
N ALA A 53 22.35 -5.07 -19.85
CA ALA A 53 23.31 -5.68 -18.93
C ALA A 53 23.82 -4.78 -17.76
N GLY A 54 22.92 -4.31 -16.91
CA GLY A 54 23.30 -3.48 -15.76
C GLY A 54 22.39 -3.61 -14.53
N GLY A 55 22.01 -4.82 -14.13
CA GLY A 55 21.37 -5.05 -12.83
C GLY A 55 20.35 -6.18 -12.84
N GLY A 56 20.73 -7.33 -12.28
CA GLY A 56 19.81 -8.44 -12.01
C GLY A 56 20.41 -9.81 -12.29
N GLU A 57 21.62 -10.08 -11.77
CA GLU A 57 22.26 -11.40 -11.80
C GLU A 57 22.12 -12.14 -10.45
N ASN A 58 21.15 -11.80 -9.59
CA ASN A 58 21.13 -12.35 -8.22
C ASN A 58 19.88 -13.16 -7.83
N GLU A 59 18.83 -13.24 -8.66
CA GLU A 59 17.62 -14.01 -8.29
C GLU A 59 17.49 -15.35 -9.02
N ASP A 60 18.14 -15.51 -10.18
CA ASP A 60 18.05 -16.75 -10.96
C ASP A 60 19.07 -17.81 -10.53
N ASP A 61 20.20 -17.40 -9.94
CA ASP A 61 21.23 -18.33 -9.43
C ASP A 61 20.79 -19.01 -8.12
N ALA A 62 20.01 -18.32 -7.27
CA ALA A 62 19.51 -18.88 -6.02
C ALA A 62 18.57 -20.09 -6.23
N LYS A 63 17.78 -20.09 -7.30
CA LYS A 63 16.87 -21.21 -7.63
C LYS A 63 17.57 -22.39 -8.28
N ARG A 64 18.74 -22.16 -8.89
CA ARG A 64 19.51 -23.21 -9.55
C ARG A 64 20.30 -24.06 -8.55
N GLU A 65 20.78 -23.45 -7.47
CA GLU A 65 21.47 -24.17 -6.38
C GLU A 65 20.53 -25.00 -5.51
N GLU A 66 19.30 -24.53 -5.22
CA GLU A 66 18.31 -25.30 -4.47
C GLU A 66 17.84 -26.56 -5.23
N SER A 67 17.79 -26.50 -6.56
CA SER A 67 17.44 -27.65 -7.40
C SER A 67 18.58 -28.67 -7.60
N ALA A 68 19.78 -28.35 -7.11
CA ALA A 68 20.98 -29.18 -7.24
C ALA A 68 21.41 -29.85 -5.91
N GLN A 69 20.65 -29.67 -4.83
CA GLN A 69 20.79 -30.41 -3.57
C GLN A 69 19.80 -31.57 -3.45
#